data_AF-A0A853GI39-F1
#
_entry.id   AF-A0A853GI39-F1
#
_cell.length_a   1.000
_cell.length_b   1.000
_cell.length_c   1.000
_cell.angle_alpha   90.00
_cell.angle_beta   90.00
_cell.angle_gamma   90.00
#
_symmetry.space_group_name_H-M   'P 1'
#
loop_
_entity.id
_entity.type
_entity.pdbx_description
1 polymer ?
#
loop_
_entity_poly.entity_id
_entity_poly.type
_entity_poly.pdbx_seq_one_letter_code
_entity_poly.pdbx_strand_id
1 'polypeptide(L)'
;MDNENKQAVDAGQNMGKYFFRTSAKDFKKIPGSPVAYWISNIEVSIYANNQLFGNVCYPRKGLDTGENDKFLRLWQEVNLQDSCLDNVDHSKTWFPYNKGGSFRRWYGNREYLVNWKGDGSEIKQRLNWKSKSPTIRNAKYYFREGFSWSTVSSGGFSARYSPPGALFDNGGCTIFTDSFLAVIGSYANSKIMGRALEYLSPTLNFQPGDISRAPFPRKLLNVKTPTDACIEISRSDWNRFETSWEFSTLPLLNRNYSRPTLNATYQVLRANWQEITTEIQCLEEENNRIFIEAYGLQDELTPDVPLKEITLTCNPHYRYRGDQTEEELEALLLADTMREFLSYAIGCMFGRYSLDKPGLVLANQGETLADYLAQVPHPTFTPDQDNVIPMLGGEWFADDITERFRQFLRITFGDEHYDENLTFIEDAIGKDIRKFFLRDFYNDHVKRYKKRPIYWLFSSPKGTFNTLIYLHRYRPDTVSVVLGYLRDFRNKLDAHLKHLEQVSISTDASQAEKTRALKEIDNLKKQLLELDDYERDTLYPLATQQIAIDLDDGVKVNYPKFGQALKKIAGLDAKDED
;
A
#
# COMPACT_ATOMS: atom_id res chain seq x y z
N MET A 1 -38.20 9.20 -61.61
CA MET A 1 -37.73 10.58 -61.77
C MET A 1 -37.41 11.11 -60.38
N ASP A 2 -36.14 11.44 -60.21
CA ASP A 2 -35.57 12.42 -59.28
C ASP A 2 -35.78 12.23 -57.78
N ASN A 3 -34.86 11.48 -57.11
CA ASN A 3 -34.19 11.97 -55.88
C ASN A 3 -33.12 11.05 -55.23
N GLU A 4 -32.46 10.13 -55.93
CA GLU A 4 -31.43 9.26 -55.28
C GLU A 4 -29.97 9.50 -55.72
N ASN A 5 -29.68 10.50 -56.54
CA ASN A 5 -28.35 10.65 -57.15
C ASN A 5 -27.52 11.88 -56.72
N LYS A 6 -27.75 12.42 -55.50
CA LYS A 6 -26.97 13.58 -54.99
C LYS A 6 -26.18 13.36 -53.70
N GLN A 7 -26.28 12.21 -53.02
CA GLN A 7 -25.46 11.93 -51.82
C GLN A 7 -24.25 11.01 -52.05
N ALA A 8 -24.06 10.47 -53.27
CA ALA A 8 -22.92 9.62 -53.59
C ALA A 8 -21.68 10.39 -54.11
N VAL A 9 -21.78 11.70 -54.37
CA VAL A 9 -20.67 12.49 -54.95
C VAL A 9 -19.86 13.27 -53.90
N ASP A 10 -20.41 13.54 -52.71
CA ASP A 10 -19.70 14.26 -51.64
C ASP A 10 -18.86 13.37 -50.71
N ALA A 11 -18.97 12.04 -50.80
CA ALA A 11 -18.14 11.10 -50.03
C ALA A 11 -16.73 10.88 -50.65
N GLY A 12 -16.48 11.39 -51.86
CA GLY A 12 -15.23 11.16 -52.60
C GLY A 12 -14.10 12.15 -52.30
N GLN A 13 -14.37 13.31 -51.70
CA GLN A 13 -13.38 14.39 -51.54
C GLN A 13 -12.72 14.48 -50.16
N ASN A 14 -13.10 13.64 -49.19
CA ASN A 14 -12.52 13.67 -47.83
C ASN A 14 -11.92 12.33 -47.36
N MET A 15 -11.71 11.36 -48.26
CA MET A 15 -10.95 10.13 -47.96
C MET A 15 -9.43 10.30 -48.05
N GLY A 16 -8.94 11.43 -48.59
CA GLY A 16 -7.50 11.72 -48.64
C GLY A 16 -6.85 11.93 -47.27
N LYS A 17 -7.65 12.19 -46.22
CA LYS A 17 -7.16 12.41 -44.85
C LYS A 17 -6.89 11.12 -44.06
N TYR A 18 -7.31 9.96 -44.58
CA TYR A 18 -7.17 8.66 -43.93
C TYR A 18 -6.49 7.61 -44.82
N PHE A 19 -5.84 8.03 -45.91
CA PHE A 19 -5.13 7.13 -46.83
C PHE A 19 -3.64 7.09 -46.49
N PHE A 20 -3.20 6.00 -45.87
CA PHE A 20 -1.79 5.76 -45.55
C PHE A 20 -1.22 4.77 -46.56
N ARG A 21 -0.21 5.20 -47.33
CA ARG A 21 0.45 4.34 -48.32
C ARG A 21 1.84 3.95 -47.79
N THR A 22 2.00 2.68 -47.45
CA THR A 22 3.29 2.10 -47.03
C THR A 22 3.56 0.81 -47.83
N SER A 23 4.83 0.46 -48.04
CA SER A 23 5.16 -0.73 -48.82
C SER A 23 5.11 -1.98 -47.94
N ALA A 24 4.65 -3.11 -48.50
CA ALA A 24 4.66 -4.39 -47.77
C ALA A 24 6.07 -4.84 -47.34
N LYS A 25 7.11 -4.31 -47.99
CA LYS A 25 8.51 -4.53 -47.65
C LYS A 25 8.92 -3.81 -46.35
N ASP A 26 8.27 -2.70 -46.02
CA ASP A 26 8.58 -1.92 -44.82
C ASP A 26 8.11 -2.63 -43.54
N PHE A 27 6.97 -3.33 -43.57
CA PHE A 27 6.52 -4.14 -42.43
C PHE A 27 7.51 -5.26 -42.06
N LYS A 28 8.24 -5.81 -43.04
CA LYS A 28 9.28 -6.83 -42.78
C LYS A 28 10.48 -6.29 -42.02
N LYS A 29 10.66 -4.96 -41.94
CA LYS A 29 11.74 -4.34 -41.18
C LYS A 29 11.45 -4.32 -39.68
N ILE A 30 10.19 -4.51 -39.28
CA ILE A 30 9.77 -4.55 -37.88
C ILE A 30 9.71 -6.01 -37.42
N PRO A 31 10.37 -6.39 -36.31
CA PRO A 31 10.33 -7.76 -35.80
C PRO A 31 8.91 -8.25 -35.50
N GLY A 32 8.48 -9.32 -36.20
CA GLY A 32 7.12 -9.87 -36.10
C GLY A 32 6.12 -9.33 -37.13
N SER A 33 6.53 -8.39 -37.99
CA SER A 33 5.71 -7.80 -39.08
C SER A 33 4.31 -7.27 -38.68
N PRO A 34 4.16 -6.46 -37.61
CA PRO A 34 2.88 -5.82 -37.30
C PRO A 34 2.48 -4.86 -38.44
N VAL A 35 1.18 -4.82 -38.79
CA VAL A 35 0.64 -3.88 -39.79
C VAL A 35 0.41 -2.52 -39.13
N ALA A 36 1.51 -1.80 -38.85
CA ALA A 36 1.49 -0.47 -38.25
C ALA A 36 1.67 0.61 -39.34
N TYR A 37 0.58 1.00 -40.02
CA TYR A 37 0.63 1.93 -41.15
C TYR A 37 0.80 3.40 -40.74
N TRP A 38 0.67 3.72 -39.45
CA TRP A 38 0.78 5.07 -38.87
C TRP A 38 2.17 5.39 -38.32
N ILE A 39 3.15 4.48 -38.46
CA ILE A 39 4.53 4.72 -38.04
C ILE A 39 5.24 5.62 -39.04
N SER A 40 6.13 6.47 -38.55
CA SER A 40 6.92 7.36 -39.39
C SER A 40 8.06 6.61 -40.10
N ASN A 41 8.57 7.20 -41.19
CA ASN A 41 9.76 6.65 -41.86
C ASN A 41 11.00 6.69 -40.94
N ILE A 42 11.05 7.64 -40.00
CA ILE A 42 12.12 7.75 -39.01
C ILE A 42 12.05 6.54 -38.07
N GLU A 43 10.86 6.21 -37.55
CA GLU A 43 10.62 5.03 -36.71
C GLU A 43 11.02 3.72 -37.42
N VAL A 44 10.68 3.56 -38.70
CA VAL A 44 11.12 2.40 -39.50
C VAL A 44 12.66 2.36 -39.63
N SER A 45 13.30 3.50 -39.85
CA SER A 45 14.76 3.59 -39.95
C SER A 45 15.47 3.29 -38.64
N ILE A 46 14.84 3.63 -37.50
CA ILE A 46 15.35 3.33 -36.16
C ILE A 46 15.49 1.80 -35.99
N TYR A 47 14.51 1.00 -36.41
CA TYR A 47 14.64 -0.46 -36.38
C TYR A 47 15.69 -0.99 -37.34
N ALA A 48 15.75 -0.44 -38.55
CA ALA A 48 16.71 -0.90 -39.56
C ALA A 48 18.17 -0.68 -39.14
N ASN A 49 18.43 0.39 -38.37
CA ASN A 49 19.78 0.84 -38.04
C ASN A 49 20.24 0.50 -36.62
N ASN A 50 19.35 0.00 -35.76
CA ASN A 50 19.66 -0.29 -34.36
C ASN A 50 19.43 -1.76 -34.00
N GLN A 51 20.10 -2.20 -32.95
CA GLN A 51 19.86 -3.53 -32.37
C GLN A 51 18.56 -3.52 -31.54
N LEU A 52 18.09 -4.71 -31.18
CA LEU A 52 16.94 -4.85 -30.30
C LEU A 52 17.38 -4.76 -28.83
N PHE A 53 16.49 -4.29 -27.96
CA PHE A 53 16.73 -4.14 -26.54
C PHE A 53 17.08 -5.48 -25.86
N GLY A 54 16.47 -6.58 -26.32
CA GLY A 54 16.79 -7.94 -25.87
C GLY A 54 18.20 -8.43 -26.23
N ASN A 55 18.97 -7.69 -27.04
CA ASN A 55 20.38 -8.00 -27.33
C ASN A 55 21.33 -7.39 -26.28
N VAL A 56 20.87 -6.45 -25.45
CA VAL A 56 21.69 -5.79 -24.41
C VAL A 56 21.19 -6.06 -22.99
N CYS A 57 19.98 -6.59 -22.85
CA CYS A 57 19.38 -6.93 -21.56
C CYS A 57 18.50 -8.17 -21.67
N TYR A 58 17.97 -8.62 -20.55
CA TYR A 58 17.20 -9.85 -20.43
C TYR A 58 15.84 -9.58 -19.77
N PRO A 59 14.82 -9.14 -20.51
CA PRO A 59 13.44 -9.12 -20.02
C PRO A 59 12.96 -10.56 -19.78
N ARG A 60 12.56 -10.90 -18.55
CA ARG A 60 12.17 -12.26 -18.17
C ARG A 60 10.93 -12.30 -17.28
N LYS A 61 10.13 -13.36 -17.45
CA LYS A 61 9.09 -13.77 -16.49
C LYS A 61 9.61 -14.82 -15.53
N GLY A 62 9.14 -14.79 -14.29
CA GLY A 62 9.70 -15.62 -13.22
C GLY A 62 8.79 -16.77 -12.81
N LEU A 63 8.68 -16.92 -11.50
CA LEU A 63 7.95 -17.98 -10.82
C LEU A 63 6.43 -17.75 -10.91
N ASP A 64 5.70 -18.74 -11.41
CA ASP A 64 4.27 -18.90 -11.12
C ASP A 64 4.14 -19.89 -9.95
N THR A 65 3.57 -19.45 -8.83
CA THR A 65 3.44 -20.30 -7.63
C THR A 65 2.34 -21.35 -7.78
N GLY A 66 1.41 -21.18 -8.73
CA GLY A 66 0.19 -21.99 -8.87
C GLY A 66 -0.85 -21.78 -7.77
N GLU A 67 -0.44 -21.40 -6.56
CA GLU A 67 -1.31 -21.16 -5.40
C GLU A 67 -0.79 -19.98 -4.55
N ASN A 68 -1.14 -18.76 -4.96
CA ASN A 68 -0.68 -17.52 -4.32
C ASN A 68 -1.05 -17.47 -2.82
N ASP A 69 -2.28 -17.85 -2.46
CA ASP A 69 -2.76 -17.81 -1.07
C ASP A 69 -1.96 -18.72 -0.13
N LYS A 70 -1.23 -19.69 -0.67
CA LYS A 70 -0.35 -20.53 0.14
C LYS A 70 1.08 -20.02 0.22
N PHE A 71 1.63 -19.56 -0.90
CA PHE A 71 3.06 -19.27 -0.98
C PHE A 71 3.41 -17.79 -0.83
N LEU A 72 2.43 -16.89 -0.96
CA LEU A 72 2.64 -15.46 -0.90
C LEU A 72 1.97 -14.85 0.33
N ARG A 73 2.66 -13.91 0.95
CA ARG A 73 2.14 -13.09 2.06
C ARG A 73 2.45 -11.64 1.80
N LEU A 74 1.65 -10.73 2.34
CA LEU A 74 2.14 -9.37 2.53
C LEU A 74 3.20 -9.39 3.63
N TRP A 75 4.22 -8.55 3.53
CA TRP A 75 5.35 -8.60 4.46
C TRP A 75 4.95 -8.40 5.93
N GLN A 76 3.86 -7.66 6.20
CA GLN A 76 3.36 -7.46 7.56
C GLN A 76 2.57 -8.65 8.13
N GLU A 77 2.37 -9.71 7.34
CA GLU A 77 1.65 -10.88 7.84
C GLU A 77 2.57 -11.88 8.52
N VAL A 78 3.86 -11.89 8.17
CA VAL A 78 4.81 -12.95 8.52
C VAL A 78 5.78 -12.52 9.61
N ASN A 79 6.45 -13.50 10.22
CA ASN A 79 7.51 -13.22 11.15
C ASN A 79 8.76 -12.66 10.44
N LEU A 80 9.17 -11.43 10.77
CA LEU A 80 10.33 -10.79 10.14
C LEU A 80 11.65 -11.47 10.49
N GLN A 81 11.75 -12.15 11.64
CA GLN A 81 12.94 -12.93 11.98
C GLN A 81 13.16 -14.13 11.04
N ASP A 82 12.11 -14.65 10.40
CA ASP A 82 12.20 -15.71 9.39
C ASP A 82 12.14 -15.16 7.94
N SER A 83 12.33 -13.85 7.79
CA SER A 83 12.35 -13.15 6.51
C SER A 83 13.75 -12.66 6.15
N CYS A 84 14.05 -12.64 4.85
CA CYS A 84 15.32 -12.21 4.28
C CYS A 84 15.07 -11.11 3.23
N LEU A 85 15.07 -9.84 3.64
CA LEU A 85 14.58 -8.73 2.80
C LEU A 85 15.61 -8.07 1.89
N ASP A 86 16.90 -8.16 2.25
CA ASP A 86 18.00 -7.38 1.65
C ASP A 86 19.22 -8.23 1.27
N ASN A 87 19.18 -9.54 1.52
CA ASN A 87 20.27 -10.46 1.20
C ASN A 87 19.73 -11.85 0.79
N VAL A 88 20.60 -12.86 0.77
CA VAL A 88 20.25 -14.24 0.42
C VAL A 88 20.74 -15.20 1.50
N ASP A 89 19.99 -15.28 2.60
CA ASP A 89 20.14 -16.32 3.61
C ASP A 89 19.16 -17.47 3.35
N HIS A 90 19.66 -18.54 2.73
CA HIS A 90 18.85 -19.72 2.37
C HIS A 90 18.27 -20.49 3.57
N SER A 91 18.65 -20.15 4.82
CA SER A 91 18.02 -20.71 6.01
C SER A 91 16.63 -20.11 6.31
N LYS A 92 16.35 -18.92 5.76
CA LYS A 92 15.08 -18.19 5.94
C LYS A 92 13.96 -18.76 5.09
N THR A 93 12.73 -18.47 5.49
CA THR A 93 11.53 -18.88 4.77
C THR A 93 11.09 -17.85 3.75
N TRP A 94 11.00 -16.58 4.15
CA TRP A 94 10.34 -15.54 3.37
C TRP A 94 11.32 -14.61 2.64
N PHE A 95 11.13 -14.45 1.33
CA PHE A 95 11.97 -13.59 0.48
C PHE A 95 11.12 -12.61 -0.32
N PRO A 96 11.60 -11.39 -0.62
CA PRO A 96 10.91 -10.44 -1.48
C PRO A 96 10.46 -11.08 -2.80
N TYR A 97 9.24 -10.76 -3.20
CA TYR A 97 8.64 -11.28 -4.42
C TYR A 97 8.05 -10.13 -5.23
N ASN A 98 8.71 -9.81 -6.34
CA ASN A 98 8.20 -8.82 -7.29
C ASN A 98 6.93 -9.38 -7.94
N LYS A 99 5.78 -8.87 -7.51
CA LYS A 99 4.48 -9.10 -8.13
C LYS A 99 4.14 -7.90 -9.02
N GLY A 100 3.24 -8.12 -9.98
CA GLY A 100 2.52 -7.02 -10.61
C GLY A 100 1.86 -6.10 -9.57
N GLY A 101 1.66 -4.83 -9.91
CA GLY A 101 1.07 -3.85 -9.01
C GLY A 101 0.62 -2.60 -9.74
N SER A 102 0.27 -1.56 -8.97
CA SER A 102 -0.16 -0.27 -9.50
C SER A 102 0.93 0.35 -10.38
N PHE A 103 0.50 1.18 -11.34
CA PHE A 103 1.40 1.94 -12.20
C PHE A 103 2.29 2.85 -11.35
N ARG A 104 3.60 2.63 -11.37
CA ARG A 104 4.61 3.37 -10.61
C ARG A 104 5.97 3.22 -11.28
N ARG A 105 6.72 4.32 -11.41
CA ARG A 105 8.08 4.37 -11.96
C ARG A 105 9.13 4.35 -10.84
N TRP A 106 10.34 3.98 -11.24
CA TRP A 106 11.62 4.00 -10.52
C TRP A 106 11.75 3.13 -9.27
N TYR A 107 10.80 3.10 -8.34
CA TYR A 107 10.88 2.24 -7.14
C TYR A 107 9.51 2.05 -6.50
N GLY A 108 9.24 0.88 -5.89
CA GLY A 108 8.03 0.60 -5.10
C GLY A 108 7.36 -0.73 -5.46
N ASN A 109 6.10 -0.92 -5.01
CA ASN A 109 5.35 -2.18 -5.13
C ASN A 109 6.05 -3.39 -4.49
N ARG A 110 6.89 -3.11 -3.49
CA ARG A 110 7.62 -4.10 -2.70
C ARG A 110 6.77 -4.45 -1.49
N GLU A 111 5.80 -5.33 -1.71
CA GLU A 111 4.77 -5.64 -0.69
C GLU A 111 4.69 -7.13 -0.36
N TYR A 112 5.05 -7.99 -1.30
CA TYR A 112 4.89 -9.44 -1.18
C TYR A 112 6.19 -10.12 -0.81
N LEU A 113 6.07 -11.13 0.05
CA LEU A 113 7.10 -12.12 0.31
C LEU A 113 6.62 -13.49 -0.18
N VAL A 114 7.55 -14.32 -0.65
CA VAL A 114 7.31 -15.70 -1.07
C VAL A 114 8.03 -16.66 -0.13
N ASN A 115 7.34 -17.75 0.23
CA ASN A 115 7.98 -18.88 0.90
C ASN A 115 8.90 -19.59 -0.11
N TRP A 116 10.21 -19.40 0.06
CA TRP A 116 11.25 -20.04 -0.73
C TRP A 116 12.19 -20.91 0.12
N LYS A 117 11.71 -21.38 1.28
CA LYS A 117 12.48 -22.21 2.21
C LYS A 117 13.07 -23.45 1.53
N GLY A 118 14.35 -23.71 1.80
CA GLY A 118 15.06 -24.84 1.19
C GLY A 118 15.04 -24.78 -0.34
N ASP A 119 15.31 -23.60 -0.90
CA ASP A 119 15.26 -23.29 -2.33
C ASP A 119 13.91 -23.63 -2.99
N GLY A 120 12.82 -23.29 -2.32
CA GLY A 120 11.47 -23.54 -2.82
C GLY A 120 11.13 -25.04 -2.87
N SER A 121 11.65 -25.83 -1.93
CA SER A 121 11.43 -27.27 -1.84
C SER A 121 9.95 -27.65 -1.90
N GLU A 122 9.09 -26.94 -1.16
CA GLU A 122 7.65 -27.19 -1.14
C GLU A 122 7.00 -26.89 -2.50
N ILE A 123 7.39 -25.80 -3.16
CA ILE A 123 6.90 -25.45 -4.50
C ILE A 123 7.34 -26.53 -5.51
N LYS A 124 8.61 -26.96 -5.45
CA LYS A 124 9.17 -27.99 -6.35
C LYS A 124 8.47 -29.35 -6.21
N GLN A 125 8.08 -29.74 -4.99
CA GLN A 125 7.32 -30.99 -4.77
C GLN A 125 5.94 -30.99 -5.46
N ARG A 126 5.42 -29.82 -5.85
CA ARG A 126 4.10 -29.68 -6.46
C ARG A 126 4.12 -29.57 -7.98
N LEU A 127 5.29 -29.64 -8.61
CA LEU A 127 5.42 -29.57 -10.08
C LEU A 127 4.56 -30.62 -10.80
N ASN A 128 4.24 -31.74 -10.14
CA ASN A 128 3.42 -32.83 -10.69
C ASN A 128 1.93 -32.71 -10.37
N TRP A 129 1.47 -31.61 -9.77
CA TRP A 129 0.04 -31.40 -9.50
C TRP A 129 -0.74 -31.27 -10.81
N LYS A 130 -1.93 -31.87 -10.89
CA LYS A 130 -2.77 -31.85 -12.12
C LYS A 130 -3.43 -30.49 -12.38
N SER A 131 -3.65 -29.72 -11.33
CA SER A 131 -4.18 -28.35 -11.36
C SER A 131 -3.33 -27.49 -10.43
N LYS A 132 -3.23 -26.18 -10.72
CA LYS A 132 -2.43 -25.24 -9.93
C LYS A 132 -0.96 -25.67 -9.76
N SER A 133 -0.40 -26.36 -10.76
CA SER A 133 1.02 -26.71 -10.76
C SER A 133 1.87 -25.43 -10.89
N PRO A 134 2.86 -25.23 -10.02
CA PRO A 134 3.77 -24.09 -10.16
C PRO A 134 4.58 -24.21 -11.44
N THR A 135 4.97 -23.06 -12.00
CA THR A 135 5.88 -23.00 -13.13
C THR A 135 7.13 -22.22 -12.73
N ILE A 136 8.24 -22.93 -12.53
CA ILE A 136 9.53 -22.33 -12.21
C ILE A 136 10.24 -21.97 -13.52
N ARG A 137 10.41 -20.67 -13.80
CA ARG A 137 11.15 -20.17 -14.96
C ARG A 137 12.29 -19.26 -14.52
N ASN A 138 13.35 -19.23 -15.32
CA ASN A 138 14.42 -18.24 -15.21
C ASN A 138 15.08 -18.17 -13.82
N ALA A 139 15.14 -19.29 -13.09
CA ALA A 139 15.68 -19.37 -11.72
C ALA A 139 17.11 -18.83 -11.56
N LYS A 140 17.92 -18.86 -12.64
CA LYS A 140 19.25 -18.24 -12.68
C LYS A 140 19.27 -16.72 -12.45
N TYR A 141 18.10 -16.08 -12.51
CA TYR A 141 17.94 -14.64 -12.26
C TYR A 141 17.29 -14.35 -10.90
N TYR A 142 16.91 -15.36 -10.11
CA TYR A 142 16.41 -15.11 -8.76
C TYR A 142 17.49 -14.41 -7.93
N PHE A 143 17.06 -13.49 -7.07
CA PHE A 143 17.89 -12.68 -6.20
C PHE A 143 18.81 -11.67 -6.90
N ARG A 144 18.80 -11.58 -8.24
CA ARG A 144 19.54 -10.55 -8.97
C ARG A 144 18.77 -9.23 -8.96
N GLU A 145 19.51 -8.13 -8.97
CA GLU A 145 18.93 -6.81 -9.22
C GLU A 145 18.46 -6.63 -10.67
N GLY A 146 17.51 -5.71 -10.87
CA GLY A 146 16.98 -5.40 -12.19
C GLY A 146 15.88 -4.35 -12.13
N PHE A 147 15.09 -4.25 -13.20
CA PHE A 147 13.90 -3.40 -13.25
C PHE A 147 12.64 -4.23 -13.45
N SER A 148 11.77 -4.30 -12.43
CA SER A 148 10.50 -5.01 -12.47
C SER A 148 9.39 -4.13 -13.07
N TRP A 149 8.50 -4.73 -13.86
CA TRP A 149 7.34 -4.04 -14.43
C TRP A 149 6.07 -4.89 -14.25
N SER A 150 4.92 -4.23 -14.20
CA SER A 150 3.62 -4.92 -14.19
C SER A 150 3.26 -5.33 -15.62
N THR A 151 3.00 -6.61 -15.89
CA THR A 151 2.64 -7.05 -17.24
C THR A 151 1.31 -6.49 -17.68
N VAL A 152 0.33 -6.37 -16.79
CA VAL A 152 -0.96 -5.74 -17.09
C VAL A 152 -1.00 -4.36 -16.44
N SER A 153 -1.18 -3.31 -17.25
CA SER A 153 -1.29 -1.93 -16.75
C SER A 153 -2.10 -1.05 -17.69
N SER A 154 -3.11 -0.37 -17.16
CA SER A 154 -3.87 0.69 -17.85
C SER A 154 -3.18 2.06 -17.80
N GLY A 155 -2.15 2.23 -16.96
CA GLY A 155 -1.38 3.48 -16.84
C GLY A 155 -0.22 3.59 -17.84
N GLY A 156 -0.09 2.65 -18.77
CA GLY A 156 1.08 2.51 -19.64
C GLY A 156 2.20 1.67 -19.00
N PHE A 157 3.30 1.54 -19.74
CA PHE A 157 4.48 0.81 -19.29
C PHE A 157 5.26 1.64 -18.26
N SER A 158 5.67 0.99 -17.16
CA SER A 158 6.54 1.58 -16.14
C SER A 158 7.40 0.49 -15.51
N ALA A 159 8.64 0.83 -15.20
CA ALA A 159 9.61 -0.07 -14.62
C ALA A 159 10.16 0.50 -13.31
N ARG A 160 10.36 -0.38 -12.33
CA ARG A 160 10.79 -0.06 -10.97
C ARG A 160 12.06 -0.83 -10.66
N TYR A 161 13.06 -0.15 -10.11
CA TYR A 161 14.26 -0.80 -9.63
C TYR A 161 13.90 -1.83 -8.56
N SER A 162 14.38 -3.06 -8.75
CA SER A 162 14.31 -4.14 -7.78
C SER A 162 15.73 -4.44 -7.32
N PRO A 163 16.09 -4.10 -6.07
CA PRO A 163 17.34 -4.49 -5.45
C PRO A 163 17.58 -6.01 -5.48
N PRO A 164 18.83 -6.46 -5.24
CA PRO A 164 19.12 -7.87 -5.00
C PRO A 164 18.26 -8.47 -3.88
N GLY A 165 18.12 -9.80 -3.87
CA GLY A 165 17.37 -10.54 -2.84
C GLY A 165 15.91 -10.87 -3.19
N ALA A 166 15.40 -10.41 -4.33
CA ALA A 166 14.02 -10.69 -4.75
C ALA A 166 13.89 -11.85 -5.75
N LEU A 167 12.82 -12.64 -5.60
CA LEU A 167 12.21 -13.42 -6.68
C LEU A 167 11.24 -12.53 -7.47
N PHE A 168 10.74 -13.02 -8.60
CA PHE A 168 9.81 -12.29 -9.45
C PHE A 168 8.77 -13.24 -10.06
N ASP A 169 7.57 -12.73 -10.30
CA ASP A 169 6.44 -13.51 -10.80
C ASP A 169 6.27 -13.42 -12.32
N ASN A 170 5.14 -13.94 -12.81
CA ASN A 170 4.70 -13.74 -14.19
C ASN A 170 4.04 -12.37 -14.42
N GLY A 171 3.36 -11.78 -13.43
CA GLY A 171 2.69 -10.48 -13.51
C GLY A 171 3.58 -9.26 -13.27
N GLY A 172 4.81 -9.48 -12.83
CA GLY A 172 5.82 -8.59 -12.25
C GLY A 172 7.19 -9.00 -12.79
N CYS A 173 7.21 -9.21 -14.10
CA CYS A 173 8.40 -9.57 -14.87
C CYS A 173 9.54 -8.58 -14.61
N THR A 174 10.79 -9.00 -14.85
CA THR A 174 11.98 -8.20 -14.51
C THR A 174 12.99 -8.16 -15.65
N ILE A 175 13.53 -6.97 -15.91
CA ILE A 175 14.60 -6.72 -16.88
C ILE A 175 15.92 -6.85 -16.14
N PHE A 176 16.72 -7.85 -16.51
CA PHE A 176 18.06 -8.05 -15.98
C PHE A 176 19.10 -7.57 -16.98
N THR A 177 20.28 -7.21 -16.50
CA THR A 177 21.45 -6.95 -17.33
C THR A 177 22.72 -7.33 -16.57
N ASP A 178 23.81 -7.57 -17.30
CA ASP A 178 25.12 -7.84 -16.71
C ASP A 178 25.92 -6.54 -16.49
N SER A 179 25.54 -5.45 -17.18
CA SER A 179 26.13 -4.11 -17.04
C SER A 179 25.15 -3.02 -17.47
N PHE A 180 25.48 -1.75 -17.19
CA PHE A 180 24.69 -0.59 -17.63
C PHE A 180 23.25 -0.54 -17.08
N LEU A 181 23.03 -0.99 -15.84
CA LEU A 181 21.69 -1.07 -15.24
C LEU A 181 20.93 0.27 -15.26
N ALA A 182 21.62 1.38 -14.98
CA ALA A 182 21.03 2.72 -15.01
C ALA A 182 20.41 3.06 -16.37
N VAL A 183 21.18 3.01 -17.46
CA VAL A 183 20.66 3.38 -18.79
C VAL A 183 19.57 2.43 -19.30
N ILE A 184 19.64 1.15 -18.93
CA ILE A 184 18.59 0.16 -19.24
C ILE A 184 17.28 0.53 -18.54
N GLY A 185 17.33 0.90 -17.26
CA GLY A 185 16.17 1.38 -16.50
C GLY A 185 15.62 2.71 -17.03
N SER A 186 16.51 3.63 -17.37
CA SER A 186 16.17 4.93 -17.95
C SER A 186 15.49 4.81 -19.31
N TYR A 187 15.98 3.91 -20.17
CA TYR A 187 15.32 3.60 -21.44
C TYR A 187 13.94 2.98 -21.22
N ALA A 188 13.84 2.02 -20.29
CA ALA A 188 12.56 1.38 -19.96
C ALA A 188 11.49 2.38 -19.49
N ASN A 189 11.87 3.43 -18.77
CA ASN A 189 10.97 4.49 -18.33
C ASN A 189 10.89 5.70 -19.28
N SER A 190 11.43 5.61 -20.50
CA SER A 190 11.39 6.71 -21.48
C SER A 190 10.13 6.71 -22.35
N LYS A 191 9.77 7.87 -22.90
CA LYS A 191 8.74 7.98 -23.94
C LYS A 191 9.05 7.16 -25.19
N ILE A 192 10.32 6.88 -25.49
CA ILE A 192 10.70 6.00 -26.61
C ILE A 192 10.25 4.56 -26.37
N MET A 193 10.42 4.03 -25.16
CA MET A 193 9.89 2.71 -24.82
C MET A 193 8.36 2.70 -24.90
N GLY A 194 7.69 3.70 -24.32
CA GLY A 194 6.24 3.84 -24.41
C GLY A 194 5.75 3.83 -25.87
N ARG A 195 6.35 4.66 -26.72
CA ARG A 195 6.06 4.73 -28.15
C ARG A 195 6.31 3.41 -28.87
N ALA A 196 7.41 2.72 -28.57
CA ALA A 196 7.69 1.41 -29.15
C ALA A 196 6.62 0.38 -28.81
N LEU A 197 6.11 0.41 -27.58
CA LEU A 197 5.11 -0.55 -27.11
C LEU A 197 3.72 -0.29 -27.67
N GLU A 198 3.37 0.93 -28.08
CA GLU A 198 2.09 1.23 -28.74
C GLU A 198 1.83 0.34 -29.97
N TYR A 199 2.86 -0.04 -30.71
CA TYR A 199 2.73 -0.90 -31.89
C TYR A 199 3.34 -2.30 -31.73
N LEU A 200 4.23 -2.53 -30.75
CA LEU A 200 4.72 -3.88 -30.42
C LEU A 200 3.75 -4.68 -29.55
N SER A 201 3.02 -3.99 -28.67
CA SER A 201 2.03 -4.53 -27.74
C SER A 201 0.84 -3.57 -27.65
N PRO A 202 -0.05 -3.53 -28.67
CA PRO A 202 -1.19 -2.59 -28.71
C PRO A 202 -2.29 -2.89 -27.67
N THR A 203 -2.02 -3.78 -26.71
CA THR A 203 -2.92 -4.14 -25.61
C THR A 203 -2.29 -3.73 -24.28
N LEU A 204 -3.06 -3.81 -23.18
CA LEU A 204 -2.56 -3.51 -21.83
C LEU A 204 -1.56 -4.54 -21.29
N ASN A 205 -1.16 -5.55 -22.08
CA ASN A 205 -0.36 -6.69 -21.64
C ASN A 205 1.08 -6.67 -22.19
N PHE A 206 2.00 -6.07 -21.43
CA PHE A 206 3.42 -5.93 -21.74
C PHE A 206 4.20 -7.22 -21.46
N GLN A 207 4.31 -8.11 -22.44
CA GLN A 207 5.05 -9.37 -22.29
C GLN A 207 6.57 -9.16 -22.48
N PRO A 208 7.43 -9.98 -21.84
CA PRO A 208 8.89 -9.86 -21.99
C PRO A 208 9.38 -9.92 -23.45
N GLY A 209 8.67 -10.64 -24.31
CA GLY A 209 8.98 -10.71 -25.74
C GLY A 209 8.75 -9.38 -26.47
N ASP A 210 7.75 -8.61 -26.06
CA ASP A 210 7.46 -7.29 -26.64
C ASP A 210 8.51 -6.27 -26.21
N ILE A 211 8.84 -6.25 -24.91
CA ILE A 211 9.91 -5.41 -24.36
C ILE A 211 11.24 -5.70 -25.06
N SER A 212 11.54 -6.98 -25.30
CA SER A 212 12.79 -7.40 -25.96
C SER A 212 12.92 -6.89 -27.40
N ARG A 213 11.81 -6.59 -28.08
CA ARG A 213 11.78 -6.14 -29.48
C ARG A 213 11.91 -4.63 -29.63
N ALA A 214 11.88 -3.84 -28.56
CA ALA A 214 12.06 -2.39 -28.65
C ALA A 214 13.45 -2.05 -29.25
N PRO A 215 13.58 -0.97 -30.06
CA PRO A 215 14.83 -0.65 -30.75
C PRO A 215 15.78 0.10 -29.83
N PHE A 216 17.04 -0.30 -29.76
CA PHE A 216 18.04 0.27 -28.85
C PHE A 216 19.38 0.55 -29.54
N PRO A 217 19.76 1.80 -29.79
CA PRO A 217 21.07 2.16 -30.32
C PRO A 217 22.19 1.79 -29.35
N ARG A 218 23.15 0.97 -29.79
CA ARG A 218 24.29 0.52 -28.94
C ARG A 218 25.10 1.68 -28.36
N LYS A 219 25.18 2.81 -29.08
CA LYS A 219 25.86 4.03 -28.63
C LYS A 219 25.31 4.59 -27.32
N LEU A 220 24.06 4.26 -26.96
CA LEU A 220 23.43 4.74 -25.74
C LEU A 220 23.88 4.02 -24.48
N LEU A 221 24.55 2.86 -24.57
CA LEU A 221 24.98 2.10 -23.38
C LEU A 221 25.84 2.92 -22.40
N ASN A 222 26.54 3.95 -22.88
CA ASN A 222 27.41 4.80 -22.06
C ASN A 222 26.85 6.21 -21.80
N VAL A 223 25.59 6.47 -22.16
CA VAL A 223 24.98 7.77 -21.92
C VAL A 223 24.67 7.91 -20.43
N LYS A 224 25.04 9.07 -19.87
CA LYS A 224 24.69 9.42 -18.49
C LYS A 224 23.20 9.74 -18.43
N THR A 225 22.50 9.10 -17.51
CA THR A 225 21.06 9.27 -17.28
C THR A 225 20.77 9.66 -15.84
N PRO A 226 19.60 10.27 -15.55
CA PRO A 226 19.22 10.65 -14.19
C PRO A 226 18.70 9.47 -13.33
N THR A 227 18.93 8.22 -13.75
CA THR A 227 18.29 7.02 -13.20
C THR A 227 18.42 6.90 -11.69
N ASP A 228 19.64 7.06 -11.17
CA ASP A 228 19.91 6.87 -9.75
C ASP A 228 19.16 7.92 -8.91
N ALA A 229 19.16 9.18 -9.34
CA ALA A 229 18.40 10.24 -8.67
C ALA A 229 16.89 9.96 -8.67
N CYS A 230 16.33 9.50 -9.80
CA CYS A 230 14.91 9.12 -9.85
C CYS A 230 14.58 7.95 -8.92
N ILE A 231 15.46 6.94 -8.83
CA ILE A 231 15.32 5.80 -7.92
C ILE A 231 15.36 6.28 -6.48
N GLU A 232 16.35 7.09 -6.08
CA GLU A 232 16.48 7.59 -4.71
C GLU A 232 15.27 8.40 -4.27
N ILE A 233 14.79 9.32 -5.12
CA ILE A 233 13.60 10.13 -4.81
C ILE A 233 12.36 9.23 -4.64
N SER A 234 12.14 8.30 -5.56
CA SER A 234 10.99 7.40 -5.50
C SER A 234 11.07 6.38 -4.37
N ARG A 235 12.27 5.95 -3.98
CA ARG A 235 12.53 5.12 -2.79
C ARG A 235 12.27 5.88 -1.51
N SER A 236 12.78 7.10 -1.41
CA SER A 236 12.54 7.99 -0.26
C SER A 236 11.05 8.23 -0.07
N ASP A 237 10.30 8.51 -1.15
CA ASP A 237 8.84 8.62 -1.09
C ASP A 237 8.19 7.31 -0.61
N TRP A 238 8.52 6.16 -1.20
CA TRP A 238 7.93 4.86 -0.81
C TRP A 238 8.17 4.54 0.67
N ASN A 239 9.37 4.82 1.18
CA ASN A 239 9.78 4.52 2.55
C ASN A 239 9.24 5.50 3.60
N ARG A 240 8.45 6.52 3.21
CA ARG A 240 7.73 7.42 4.14
C ARG A 240 6.40 6.87 4.62
N PHE A 241 5.96 5.71 4.12
CA PHE A 241 4.65 5.14 4.43
C PHE A 241 4.81 3.79 5.14
N GLU A 242 3.97 3.52 6.14
CA GLU A 242 3.99 2.29 6.97
C GLU A 242 3.80 0.97 6.19
N THR A 243 3.40 1.06 4.92
CA THR A 243 3.28 -0.10 4.02
C THR A 243 4.62 -0.52 3.44
N SER A 244 5.69 0.27 3.59
CA SER A 244 7.06 -0.14 3.29
C SER A 244 7.70 -0.82 4.51
N TRP A 245 8.40 -1.93 4.30
CA TRP A 245 9.18 -2.59 5.35
C TRP A 245 10.44 -1.80 5.76
N GLU A 246 10.84 -0.79 4.97
CA GLU A 246 11.92 0.14 5.31
C GLU A 246 11.39 1.44 5.95
N PHE A 247 10.10 1.51 6.28
CA PHE A 247 9.53 2.66 6.97
C PHE A 247 10.21 2.89 8.32
N SER A 248 10.73 4.09 8.52
CA SER A 248 11.53 4.44 9.70
C SER A 248 10.77 5.33 10.68
N THR A 249 10.18 6.43 10.20
CA THR A 249 9.43 7.38 11.01
C THR A 249 8.47 8.17 10.12
N LEU A 250 7.43 8.73 10.73
CA LEU A 250 6.47 9.55 10.03
C LEU A 250 7.08 10.92 9.66
N PRO A 251 6.95 11.40 8.41
CA PRO A 251 7.51 12.68 7.99
C PRO A 251 7.10 13.88 8.84
N LEU A 252 5.86 13.91 9.34
CA LEU A 252 5.37 14.98 10.23
C LEU A 252 6.18 15.11 11.54
N LEU A 253 6.85 14.04 11.97
CA LEU A 253 7.66 14.02 13.20
C LEU A 253 9.16 14.23 12.92
N ASN A 254 9.53 14.46 11.66
CA ASN A 254 10.92 14.72 11.31
C ASN A 254 11.32 16.13 11.77
N ARG A 255 12.45 16.21 12.49
CA ARG A 255 13.00 17.47 13.03
C ARG A 255 13.23 18.54 11.97
N ASN A 256 13.49 18.17 10.72
CA ASN A 256 13.71 19.12 9.63
C ASN A 256 12.43 19.93 9.29
N TYR A 257 11.25 19.34 9.47
CA TYR A 257 9.97 19.99 9.20
C TYR A 257 9.28 20.52 10.45
N SER A 258 9.75 20.12 11.64
CA SER A 258 9.17 20.50 12.93
C SER A 258 8.97 22.01 13.05
N ARG A 259 7.75 22.42 13.39
CA ARG A 259 7.35 23.77 13.76
C ARG A 259 6.52 23.71 15.05
N PRO A 260 6.24 24.85 15.72
CA PRO A 260 5.46 24.86 16.96
C PRO A 260 4.07 24.23 16.84
N THR A 261 3.44 24.34 15.67
CA THR A 261 2.11 23.76 15.39
C THR A 261 2.19 22.68 14.31
N LEU A 262 1.24 21.76 14.37
CA LEU A 262 1.07 20.69 13.39
C LEU A 262 0.71 21.25 12.01
N ASN A 263 -0.11 22.30 11.96
CA ASN A 263 -0.44 23.01 10.71
C ASN A 263 0.82 23.60 10.06
N ALA A 264 1.64 24.35 10.82
CA ALA A 264 2.88 24.91 10.30
C ALA A 264 3.87 23.82 9.85
N THR A 265 3.93 22.70 10.59
CA THR A 265 4.75 21.53 10.22
C THR A 265 4.28 20.90 8.91
N TYR A 266 2.97 20.73 8.75
CA TYR A 266 2.36 20.24 7.51
C TYR A 266 2.65 21.16 6.32
N GLN A 267 2.56 22.48 6.48
CA GLN A 267 2.84 23.45 5.42
C GLN A 267 4.29 23.34 4.90
N VAL A 268 5.27 23.24 5.81
CA VAL A 268 6.68 23.06 5.45
C VAL A 268 6.90 21.71 4.76
N LEU A 269 6.27 20.65 5.27
CA LEU A 269 6.33 19.32 4.67
C LEU A 269 5.71 19.32 3.26
N ARG A 270 4.58 20.00 3.06
CA ARG A 270 3.89 20.12 1.77
C ARG A 270 4.74 20.87 0.76
N ALA A 271 5.36 21.98 1.15
CA ALA A 271 6.28 22.73 0.28
C ALA A 271 7.44 21.85 -0.19
N ASN A 272 8.07 21.11 0.71
CA ASN A 272 9.11 20.14 0.36
C ASN A 272 8.59 19.01 -0.56
N TRP A 273 7.36 18.54 -0.39
CA TRP A 273 6.76 17.57 -1.32
C TRP A 273 6.54 18.15 -2.71
N GLN A 274 6.18 19.44 -2.83
CA GLN A 274 6.08 20.12 -4.12
C GLN A 274 7.46 20.22 -4.78
N GLU A 275 8.50 20.63 -4.04
CA GLU A 275 9.88 20.70 -4.54
C GLU A 275 10.37 19.34 -5.07
N ILE A 276 10.19 18.28 -4.30
CA ILE A 276 10.58 16.92 -4.70
C ILE A 276 9.79 16.45 -5.94
N THR A 277 8.51 16.81 -6.02
CA THR A 277 7.66 16.47 -7.19
C THR A 277 8.14 17.18 -8.44
N THR A 278 8.51 18.46 -8.34
CA THR A 278 9.11 19.21 -9.45
C THR A 278 10.49 18.67 -9.82
N GLU A 279 11.32 18.31 -8.84
CA GLU A 279 12.65 17.74 -9.09
C GLU A 279 12.56 16.46 -9.91
N ILE A 280 11.73 15.50 -9.49
CA ILE A 280 11.58 14.24 -10.26
C ILE A 280 10.93 14.48 -11.62
N GLN A 281 10.03 15.46 -11.75
CA GLN A 281 9.46 15.84 -13.04
C GLN A 281 10.56 16.31 -14.00
N CYS A 282 11.43 17.22 -13.57
CA CYS A 282 12.56 17.68 -14.37
C CYS A 282 13.52 16.54 -14.74
N LEU A 283 13.76 15.58 -13.83
CA LEU A 283 14.59 14.41 -14.11
C LEU A 283 13.94 13.46 -15.13
N GLU A 284 12.62 13.22 -15.06
CA GLU A 284 11.91 12.42 -16.05
C GLU A 284 11.86 13.11 -17.43
N GLU A 285 11.70 14.42 -17.47
CA GLU A 285 11.76 15.21 -18.70
C GLU A 285 13.14 15.21 -19.33
N GLU A 286 14.20 15.33 -18.52
CA GLU A 286 15.58 15.20 -18.99
C GLU A 286 15.86 13.79 -19.51
N ASN A 287 15.38 12.75 -18.82
CA ASN A 287 15.45 11.38 -19.30
C ASN A 287 14.78 11.24 -20.68
N ASN A 288 13.59 11.80 -20.85
CA ASN A 288 12.89 11.78 -22.13
C ASN A 288 13.66 12.55 -23.22
N ARG A 289 14.20 13.73 -22.91
CA ARG A 289 14.99 14.55 -23.83
C ARG A 289 16.18 13.77 -24.39
N ILE A 290 16.97 13.13 -23.51
CA ILE A 290 18.13 12.31 -23.88
C ILE A 290 17.76 11.26 -24.93
N PHE A 291 16.67 10.51 -24.72
CA PHE A 291 16.28 9.46 -25.65
C PHE A 291 15.58 10.00 -26.90
N ILE A 292 14.75 11.04 -26.80
CA ILE A 292 14.09 11.65 -27.98
C ILE A 292 15.14 12.18 -28.95
N GLU A 293 16.15 12.90 -28.44
CA GLU A 293 17.24 13.43 -29.27
C GLU A 293 18.09 12.32 -29.88
N ALA A 294 18.42 11.29 -29.09
CA ALA A 294 19.22 10.16 -29.56
C ALA A 294 18.58 9.39 -30.73
N TYR A 295 17.25 9.42 -30.82
CA TYR A 295 16.44 8.74 -31.83
C TYR A 295 16.00 9.67 -32.97
N GLY A 296 16.20 10.98 -32.85
CA GLY A 296 15.81 11.94 -33.89
C GLY A 296 14.31 12.16 -34.00
N LEU A 297 13.58 12.07 -32.88
CA LEU A 297 12.11 12.15 -32.82
C LEU A 297 11.59 13.46 -32.20
N GLN A 298 12.39 14.54 -32.21
CA GLN A 298 12.03 15.82 -31.61
C GLN A 298 10.77 16.45 -32.21
N ASP A 299 10.49 16.19 -33.49
CA ASP A 299 9.30 16.68 -34.19
C ASP A 299 8.05 15.82 -33.90
N GLU A 300 8.23 14.63 -33.33
CA GLU A 300 7.16 13.65 -33.08
C GLU A 300 6.79 13.53 -31.59
N LEU A 301 7.75 13.78 -30.69
CA LEU A 301 7.60 13.58 -29.24
C LEU A 301 8.14 14.79 -28.46
N THR A 302 7.40 15.21 -27.43
CA THR A 302 7.88 16.20 -26.46
C THR A 302 8.45 15.52 -25.21
N PRO A 303 9.43 16.12 -24.51
CA PRO A 303 9.97 15.53 -23.28
C PRO A 303 9.01 15.64 -22.08
N ASP A 304 8.06 16.58 -22.11
CA ASP A 304 7.22 17.03 -20.99
C ASP A 304 6.49 15.88 -20.27
N VAL A 305 6.43 15.93 -18.94
CA VAL A 305 5.75 14.91 -18.13
C VAL A 305 4.67 15.58 -17.29
N PRO A 306 3.37 15.26 -17.51
CA PRO A 306 2.29 15.80 -16.69
C PRO A 306 2.40 15.38 -15.21
N LEU A 307 2.01 16.26 -14.27
CA LEU A 307 2.05 15.95 -12.84
C LEU A 307 1.29 14.67 -12.46
N LYS A 308 0.18 14.35 -13.13
CA LYS A 308 -0.57 13.09 -12.92
C LYS A 308 0.23 11.81 -13.25
N GLU A 309 1.31 11.93 -14.01
CA GLU A 309 2.22 10.82 -14.34
C GLU A 309 3.41 10.73 -13.39
N ILE A 310 3.64 11.74 -12.53
CA ILE A 310 4.71 11.71 -11.54
C ILE A 310 4.29 10.82 -10.36
N THR A 311 4.82 9.60 -10.35
CA THR A 311 4.31 8.50 -9.50
C THR A 311 4.78 8.52 -8.04
N LEU A 312 4.90 9.69 -7.43
CA LEU A 312 5.17 9.85 -6.00
C LEU A 312 3.87 9.84 -5.20
N THR A 313 3.87 9.19 -4.05
CA THR A 313 2.72 9.10 -3.15
C THR A 313 2.41 10.46 -2.51
N CYS A 314 3.42 11.30 -2.30
CA CYS A 314 3.23 12.69 -1.85
C CYS A 314 2.68 13.65 -2.93
N ASN A 315 2.55 13.20 -4.17
CA ASN A 315 1.97 13.99 -5.26
C ASN A 315 0.47 13.72 -5.37
N PRO A 316 -0.40 14.69 -5.02
CA PRO A 316 -1.83 14.45 -4.97
C PRO A 316 -2.45 14.19 -6.37
N HIS A 317 -1.89 14.77 -7.44
CA HIS A 317 -2.35 14.55 -8.82
C HIS A 317 -2.23 13.09 -9.25
N TYR A 318 -1.23 12.37 -8.74
CA TYR A 318 -1.06 10.94 -8.99
C TYR A 318 -1.83 10.09 -7.98
N ARG A 319 -1.80 10.45 -6.69
CA ARG A 319 -2.40 9.66 -5.60
C ARG A 319 -3.92 9.56 -5.73
N TYR A 320 -4.61 10.64 -6.08
CA TYR A 320 -6.08 10.71 -6.01
C TYR A 320 -6.84 10.59 -7.33
N ARG A 321 -6.15 10.35 -8.45
CA ARG A 321 -6.66 10.09 -9.82
C ARG A 321 -8.12 10.52 -10.08
N GLY A 322 -8.30 11.51 -10.95
CA GLY A 322 -9.62 11.95 -11.40
C GLY A 322 -9.59 13.39 -11.87
N ASP A 323 -10.76 13.99 -11.97
CA ASP A 323 -10.96 15.38 -12.41
C ASP A 323 -11.17 16.34 -11.22
N GLN A 324 -10.61 16.01 -10.05
CA GLN A 324 -10.68 16.87 -8.86
C GLN A 324 -9.96 18.21 -9.07
N THR A 325 -10.45 19.26 -8.41
CA THR A 325 -9.75 20.57 -8.41
C THR A 325 -8.50 20.54 -7.53
N GLU A 326 -7.63 21.53 -7.67
CA GLU A 326 -6.42 21.65 -6.85
C GLU A 326 -6.76 21.69 -5.35
N GLU A 327 -7.81 22.44 -4.99
CA GLU A 327 -8.26 22.59 -3.60
C GLU A 327 -8.77 21.25 -3.03
N GLU A 328 -9.49 20.47 -3.83
CA GLU A 328 -9.98 19.14 -3.44
C GLU A 328 -8.81 18.15 -3.26
N LEU A 329 -7.81 18.22 -4.15
CA LEU A 329 -6.60 17.41 -4.08
C LEU A 329 -5.77 17.71 -2.81
N GLU A 330 -5.60 18.99 -2.47
CA GLU A 330 -4.92 19.42 -1.25
C GLU A 330 -5.67 19.00 0.02
N ALA A 331 -7.01 19.13 0.02
CA ALA A 331 -7.83 18.68 1.14
C ALA A 331 -7.75 17.17 1.36
N LEU A 332 -7.76 16.38 0.28
CA LEU A 332 -7.59 14.92 0.34
C LEU A 332 -6.21 14.53 0.87
N LEU A 333 -5.15 15.19 0.41
CA LEU A 333 -3.79 14.95 0.86
C LEU A 333 -3.62 15.26 2.35
N LEU A 334 -4.15 16.40 2.79
CA LEU A 334 -4.13 16.80 4.20
C LEU A 334 -4.88 15.77 5.05
N ALA A 335 -6.09 15.40 4.66
CA ALA A 335 -6.90 14.42 5.38
C ALA A 335 -6.20 13.06 5.51
N ASP A 336 -5.60 12.55 4.44
CA ASP A 336 -4.85 11.29 4.46
C ASP A 336 -3.57 11.39 5.30
N THR A 337 -2.88 12.53 5.27
CA THR A 337 -1.69 12.76 6.09
C THR A 337 -2.06 12.71 7.58
N MET A 338 -3.22 13.26 7.97
CA MET A 338 -3.72 13.16 9.34
C MET A 338 -4.15 11.72 9.70
N ARG A 339 -4.73 10.96 8.76
CA ARG A 339 -5.02 9.52 8.97
C ARG A 339 -3.75 8.70 9.14
N GLU A 340 -2.69 9.02 8.39
CA GLU A 340 -1.36 8.42 8.53
C GLU A 340 -0.74 8.75 9.90
N PHE A 341 -0.90 9.98 10.40
CA PHE A 341 -0.49 10.36 11.75
C PHE A 341 -1.21 9.55 12.83
N LEU A 342 -2.52 9.39 12.69
CA LEU A 342 -3.35 8.58 13.60
C LEU A 342 -2.96 7.09 13.57
N SER A 343 -2.72 6.54 12.38
CA SER A 343 -2.21 5.17 12.20
C SER A 343 -0.86 4.96 12.88
N TYR A 344 0.06 5.91 12.70
CA TYR A 344 1.40 5.84 13.29
C TYR A 344 1.33 5.94 14.82
N ALA A 345 0.45 6.80 15.36
CA ALA A 345 0.20 6.90 16.79
C ALA A 345 -0.26 5.56 17.35
N ILE A 346 -1.20 4.86 16.69
CA ILE A 346 -1.65 3.52 17.09
C ILE A 346 -0.51 2.50 17.01
N GLY A 347 0.35 2.60 15.99
CA GLY A 347 1.58 1.81 15.92
C GLY A 347 2.50 2.04 17.12
N CYS A 348 2.63 3.27 17.59
CA CYS A 348 3.36 3.57 18.83
C CYS A 348 2.63 3.04 20.07
N MET A 349 1.29 3.12 20.12
CA MET A 349 0.49 2.58 21.22
C MET A 349 0.67 1.07 21.36
N PHE A 350 0.80 0.33 20.26
CA PHE A 350 1.06 -1.10 20.31
C PHE A 350 2.55 -1.46 20.40
N GLY A 351 3.46 -0.48 20.28
CA GLY A 351 4.91 -0.70 20.31
C GLY A 351 5.48 -1.21 18.98
N ARG A 352 4.69 -1.19 17.90
CA ARG A 352 5.19 -1.47 16.54
C ARG A 352 6.27 -0.47 16.14
N TYR A 353 6.09 0.79 16.52
CA TYR A 353 7.04 1.88 16.33
C TYR A 353 7.39 2.56 17.65
N SER A 354 8.42 3.42 17.62
CA SER A 354 8.82 4.26 18.75
C SER A 354 9.11 5.68 18.28
N LEU A 355 8.89 6.66 19.17
CA LEU A 355 9.39 8.02 18.96
C LEU A 355 10.91 8.11 19.17
N ASP A 356 11.49 7.16 19.89
CA ASP A 356 12.86 7.19 20.39
C ASP A 356 13.80 6.29 19.57
N LYS A 357 13.25 5.43 18.72
CA LYS A 357 13.99 4.51 17.84
C LYS A 357 13.35 4.47 16.45
N PRO A 358 14.10 4.74 15.37
CA PRO A 358 13.59 4.64 14.01
C PRO A 358 13.39 3.18 13.60
N GLY A 359 12.37 2.94 12.79
CA GLY A 359 12.04 1.62 12.24
C GLY A 359 11.09 0.81 13.13
N LEU A 360 10.84 -0.43 12.69
CA LEU A 360 10.03 -1.38 13.45
C LEU A 360 10.71 -1.77 14.76
N VAL A 361 9.92 -1.88 15.82
CA VAL A 361 10.37 -2.34 17.14
C VAL A 361 9.75 -3.70 17.46
N LEU A 362 8.41 -3.78 17.50
CA LEU A 362 7.69 -5.04 17.63
C LEU A 362 7.03 -5.41 16.29
N ALA A 363 7.44 -6.54 15.73
CA ALA A 363 6.97 -7.06 14.45
C ALA A 363 7.15 -8.59 14.33
N ASN A 364 7.29 -9.31 15.44
CA ASN A 364 7.44 -10.76 15.47
C ASN A 364 6.41 -11.40 16.41
N GLN A 365 6.17 -12.69 16.21
CA GLN A 365 5.10 -13.41 16.90
C GLN A 365 5.28 -13.46 18.41
N GLY A 366 4.23 -13.08 19.14
CA GLY A 366 4.13 -13.19 20.59
C GLY A 366 4.95 -12.17 21.37
N GLU A 367 5.50 -11.15 20.71
CA GLU A 367 6.30 -10.12 21.37
C GLU A 367 5.48 -9.32 22.41
N THR A 368 6.18 -8.85 23.43
CA THR A 368 5.60 -8.23 24.62
C THR A 368 6.19 -6.84 24.88
N LEU A 369 5.65 -6.14 25.87
CA LEU A 369 6.25 -4.89 26.34
C LEU A 369 7.71 -5.09 26.82
N ALA A 370 8.05 -6.26 27.36
CA ALA A 370 9.42 -6.54 27.77
C ALA A 370 10.39 -6.55 26.58
N ASP A 371 9.98 -7.14 25.46
CA ASP A 371 10.77 -7.16 24.21
C ASP A 371 10.92 -5.76 23.63
N TYR A 372 9.90 -4.91 23.78
CA TYR A 372 9.97 -3.50 23.40
C TYR A 372 10.98 -2.75 24.29
N LEU A 373 10.89 -2.89 25.61
CA LEU A 373 11.77 -2.21 26.56
C LEU A 373 13.22 -2.69 26.47
N ALA A 374 13.46 -3.94 26.04
CA ALA A 374 14.79 -4.42 25.74
C ALA A 374 15.44 -3.65 24.58
N GLN A 375 14.64 -3.13 23.64
CA GLN A 375 15.10 -2.32 22.52
C GLN A 375 15.03 -0.81 22.77
N VAL A 376 14.07 -0.36 23.58
CA VAL A 376 13.83 1.04 23.95
C VAL A 376 13.62 1.15 25.46
N PRO A 377 14.70 1.18 26.28
CA PRO A 377 14.60 1.09 27.74
C PRO A 377 13.89 2.25 28.44
N HIS A 378 13.90 3.44 27.83
CA HIS A 378 13.32 4.66 28.38
C HIS A 378 12.44 5.35 27.33
N PRO A 379 11.26 4.78 27.00
CA PRO A 379 10.43 5.33 25.94
C PRO A 379 9.72 6.61 26.38
N THR A 380 9.74 7.61 25.51
CA THR A 380 8.98 8.86 25.69
C THR A 380 7.48 8.60 25.65
N PHE A 381 7.03 7.63 24.85
CA PHE A 381 5.66 7.15 24.80
C PHE A 381 5.63 5.63 25.01
N THR A 382 5.14 5.20 26.18
CA THR A 382 5.14 3.77 26.55
C THR A 382 3.99 3.03 25.83
N PRO A 383 4.29 1.92 25.14
CA PRO A 383 3.26 1.07 24.55
C PRO A 383 2.32 0.49 25.59
N ASP A 384 1.16 0.05 25.12
CA ASP A 384 0.19 -0.70 25.89
C ASP A 384 0.80 -1.99 26.44
N GLN A 385 0.53 -2.29 27.70
CA GLN A 385 1.19 -3.39 28.40
C GLN A 385 0.70 -4.75 27.89
N ASP A 386 -0.60 -4.87 27.70
CA ASP A 386 -1.36 -6.11 27.57
C ASP A 386 -1.96 -6.33 26.18
N ASN A 387 -1.63 -5.45 25.24
CA ASN A 387 -1.98 -5.54 23.82
C ASN A 387 -3.49 -5.38 23.56
N VAL A 388 -4.21 -4.68 24.45
CA VAL A 388 -5.66 -4.47 24.34
C VAL A 388 -5.96 -3.00 24.56
N ILE A 389 -6.37 -2.30 23.49
CA ILE A 389 -6.73 -0.88 23.57
C ILE A 389 -8.23 -0.72 23.37
N PRO A 390 -8.98 -0.22 24.39
CA PRO A 390 -10.40 0.07 24.25
C PRO A 390 -10.69 1.17 23.21
N MET A 391 -11.71 0.93 22.40
CA MET A 391 -12.20 1.86 21.37
C MET A 391 -13.72 2.04 21.55
N LEU A 392 -14.12 2.66 22.66
CA LEU A 392 -15.51 2.71 23.11
C LEU A 392 -16.17 4.10 22.94
N GLY A 393 -17.51 4.09 22.88
CA GLY A 393 -18.33 5.30 22.93
C GLY A 393 -18.38 5.85 24.36
N GLY A 394 -17.60 6.90 24.63
CA GLY A 394 -17.49 7.52 25.95
C GLY A 394 -16.18 7.20 26.67
N GLU A 395 -15.92 7.91 27.76
CA GLU A 395 -14.68 7.86 28.55
C GLU A 395 -14.79 6.80 29.66
N TRP A 396 -14.74 5.52 29.28
CA TRP A 396 -14.89 4.40 30.23
C TRP A 396 -13.55 3.86 30.76
N PHE A 397 -12.46 4.14 30.07
CA PHE A 397 -11.10 3.69 30.40
C PHE A 397 -10.14 4.86 30.27
N ALA A 398 -9.23 5.00 31.23
CA ALA A 398 -8.24 6.09 31.23
C ALA A 398 -7.18 5.92 30.12
N ASP A 399 -7.01 4.70 29.63
CA ASP A 399 -6.08 4.27 28.60
C ASP A 399 -6.78 3.95 27.27
N ASP A 400 -7.98 4.49 27.04
CA ASP A 400 -8.66 4.29 25.76
C ASP A 400 -7.89 4.94 24.59
N ILE A 401 -8.20 4.49 23.37
CA ILE A 401 -7.51 4.94 22.16
C ILE A 401 -7.48 6.47 21.98
N THR A 402 -8.52 7.17 22.45
CA THR A 402 -8.63 8.63 22.32
C THR A 402 -7.71 9.30 23.31
N GLU A 403 -7.73 8.89 24.59
CA GLU A 403 -6.84 9.45 25.60
C GLU A 403 -5.37 9.18 25.30
N ARG A 404 -5.06 7.98 24.82
CA ARG A 404 -3.70 7.65 24.36
C ARG A 404 -3.27 8.52 23.19
N PHE A 405 -4.17 8.82 22.24
CA PHE A 405 -3.86 9.73 21.15
C PHE A 405 -3.66 11.17 21.63
N ARG A 406 -4.49 11.66 22.56
CA ARG A 406 -4.34 12.98 23.17
C ARG A 406 -2.97 13.10 23.85
N GLN A 407 -2.58 12.08 24.62
CA GLN A 407 -1.25 12.02 25.24
C GLN A 407 -0.13 12.01 24.18
N PHE A 408 -0.28 11.21 23.12
CA PHE A 408 0.69 11.17 22.02
C PHE A 408 0.86 12.53 21.33
N LEU A 409 -0.24 13.25 21.10
CA LEU A 409 -0.22 14.59 20.51
C LEU A 409 0.52 15.60 21.41
N ARG A 410 0.26 15.57 22.72
CA ARG A 410 0.96 16.40 23.71
C ARG A 410 2.46 16.12 23.75
N ILE A 411 2.85 14.85 23.66
CA ILE A 411 4.26 14.46 23.64
C ILE A 411 4.96 14.92 22.35
N THR A 412 4.29 14.83 21.21
CA THR A 412 4.91 15.12 19.90
C THR A 412 4.92 16.60 19.54
N PHE A 413 3.91 17.38 19.95
CA PHE A 413 3.77 18.81 19.61
C PHE A 413 3.68 19.75 20.83
N GLY A 414 3.86 19.23 22.04
CA GLY A 414 3.80 20.00 23.27
C GLY A 414 2.37 20.35 23.71
N ASP A 415 2.27 20.87 24.93
CA ASP A 415 0.98 21.29 25.53
C ASP A 415 0.53 22.68 25.09
N GLU A 416 1.46 23.55 24.68
CA GLU A 416 1.20 24.96 24.37
C GLU A 416 0.17 25.15 23.25
N HIS A 417 0.26 24.35 22.18
CA HIS A 417 -0.61 24.43 20.99
C HIS A 417 -1.56 23.23 20.86
N TYR A 418 -1.83 22.52 21.97
CA TYR A 418 -2.59 21.27 21.91
C TYR A 418 -3.98 21.42 21.28
N ASP A 419 -4.79 22.41 21.73
CA ASP A 419 -6.17 22.58 21.24
C ASP A 419 -6.20 23.00 19.75
N GLU A 420 -5.24 23.82 19.33
CA GLU A 420 -5.06 24.23 17.93
C GLU A 420 -4.71 23.01 17.06
N ASN A 421 -3.77 22.18 17.51
CA ASN A 421 -3.36 20.98 16.80
C ASN A 421 -4.48 19.93 16.71
N LEU A 422 -5.23 19.74 17.80
CA LEU A 422 -6.37 18.83 17.81
C LEU A 422 -7.46 19.30 16.84
N THR A 423 -7.82 20.58 16.88
CA THR A 423 -8.81 21.18 15.97
C THR A 423 -8.37 21.02 14.52
N PHE A 424 -7.09 21.27 14.22
CA PHE A 424 -6.54 21.10 12.87
C PHE A 424 -6.68 19.66 12.35
N ILE A 425 -6.44 18.66 13.20
CA ILE A 425 -6.63 17.25 12.83
C ILE A 425 -8.10 16.95 12.55
N GLU A 426 -8.99 17.39 13.44
CA GLU A 426 -10.43 17.13 13.34
C GLU A 426 -11.07 17.81 12.13
N ASP A 427 -10.65 19.03 11.81
CA ASP A 427 -11.05 19.75 10.60
C ASP A 427 -10.60 19.03 9.34
N ALA A 428 -9.34 18.56 9.30
CA ALA A 428 -8.78 17.83 8.17
C ALA A 428 -9.50 16.49 7.91
N ILE A 429 -9.86 15.75 8.96
CA ILE A 429 -10.59 14.47 8.81
C ILE A 429 -12.12 14.65 8.77
N GLY A 430 -12.60 15.87 9.02
CA GLY A 430 -14.01 16.29 9.00
C GLY A 430 -14.85 15.77 10.17
N LYS A 431 -14.25 15.41 11.30
CA LYS A 431 -14.95 14.91 12.50
C LYS A 431 -14.05 14.88 13.74
N ASP A 432 -14.72 14.88 14.90
CA ASP A 432 -14.10 14.61 16.19
C ASP A 432 -13.29 13.30 16.20
N ILE A 433 -12.17 13.30 16.91
CA ILE A 433 -11.19 12.21 16.89
C ILE A 433 -11.77 10.89 17.41
N ARG A 434 -12.62 10.94 18.44
CA ARG A 434 -13.28 9.75 18.99
C ARG A 434 -14.27 9.18 17.98
N LYS A 435 -15.02 10.04 17.29
CA LYS A 435 -15.90 9.61 16.18
C LYS A 435 -15.11 8.97 15.04
N PHE A 436 -13.95 9.51 14.68
CA PHE A 436 -13.07 8.92 13.66
C PHE A 436 -12.63 7.51 14.05
N PHE A 437 -12.12 7.31 15.27
CA PHE A 437 -11.71 5.98 15.73
C PHE A 437 -12.87 4.98 15.69
N LEU A 438 -14.05 5.38 16.17
CA LEU A 438 -15.21 4.49 16.26
C LEU A 438 -15.83 4.12 14.91
N ARG A 439 -15.70 4.97 13.87
CA ARG A 439 -16.45 4.80 12.61
C ARG A 439 -15.58 4.57 11.38
N ASP A 440 -14.38 5.15 11.36
CA ASP A 440 -13.60 5.29 10.13
C ASP A 440 -12.26 4.57 10.20
N PHE A 441 -11.56 4.67 11.34
CA PHE A 441 -10.20 4.14 11.50
C PHE A 441 -10.08 2.69 11.04
N TYR A 442 -10.96 1.80 11.53
CA TYR A 442 -10.84 0.38 11.20
C TYR A 442 -11.04 0.09 9.71
N ASN A 443 -11.93 0.84 9.04
CA ASN A 443 -12.13 0.71 7.59
C ASN A 443 -10.92 1.22 6.80
N ASP A 444 -10.33 2.35 7.21
CA ASP A 444 -9.08 2.86 6.64
C ASP A 444 -7.96 1.83 6.80
N HIS A 445 -7.81 1.27 8.00
CA HIS A 445 -6.82 0.26 8.32
C HIS A 445 -6.99 -1.02 7.48
N VAL A 446 -8.21 -1.55 7.37
CA VAL A 446 -8.52 -2.69 6.50
C VAL A 446 -8.16 -2.40 5.04
N LYS A 447 -8.44 -1.19 4.54
CA LYS A 447 -8.08 -0.77 3.17
C LYS A 447 -6.56 -0.67 2.99
N ARG A 448 -5.86 -0.02 3.93
CA ARG A 448 -4.40 0.21 3.93
C ARG A 448 -3.62 -1.10 3.81
N TYR A 449 -4.06 -2.14 4.53
CA TYR A 449 -3.43 -3.46 4.51
C TYR A 449 -4.10 -4.44 3.55
N LYS A 450 -4.81 -3.97 2.50
CA LYS A 450 -5.42 -4.80 1.45
C LYS A 450 -6.27 -5.96 1.99
N LYS A 451 -7.15 -5.62 2.94
CA LYS A 451 -8.02 -6.55 3.69
C LYS A 451 -7.28 -7.52 4.61
N ARG A 452 -5.98 -7.36 4.86
CA ARG A 452 -5.17 -8.19 5.77
C ARG A 452 -4.68 -7.34 6.96
N PRO A 453 -5.59 -6.77 7.78
CA PRO A 453 -5.21 -5.82 8.82
C PRO A 453 -4.30 -6.46 9.88
N ILE A 454 -3.37 -5.67 10.41
CA ILE A 454 -2.47 -6.08 11.51
C ILE A 454 -3.01 -5.73 12.90
N TYR A 455 -3.82 -4.67 13.03
CA TYR A 455 -4.66 -4.44 14.20
C TYR A 455 -6.02 -5.12 14.01
N TRP A 456 -6.38 -6.03 14.92
CA TRP A 456 -7.65 -6.74 14.87
C TRP A 456 -8.64 -6.14 15.85
N LEU A 457 -9.87 -5.95 15.41
CA LEU A 457 -10.93 -5.32 16.19
C LEU A 457 -11.85 -6.40 16.74
N PHE A 458 -11.75 -6.68 18.03
CA PHE A 458 -12.79 -7.42 18.74
C PHE A 458 -14.00 -6.51 18.89
N SER A 459 -15.18 -6.97 18.46
CA SER A 459 -16.37 -6.13 18.32
C SER A 459 -17.62 -6.93 18.66
N SER A 460 -18.40 -6.46 19.64
CA SER A 460 -19.71 -7.07 19.92
C SER A 460 -20.65 -6.91 18.72
N PRO A 461 -21.71 -7.72 18.59
CA PRO A 461 -22.56 -7.74 17.39
C PRO A 461 -23.14 -6.38 16.97
N LYS A 462 -23.49 -5.51 17.94
CA LYS A 462 -23.98 -4.15 17.67
C LYS A 462 -22.90 -3.08 17.84
N GLY A 463 -21.66 -3.48 18.13
CA GLY A 463 -20.52 -2.58 18.32
C GLY A 463 -20.53 -1.79 19.63
N THR A 464 -21.28 -2.26 20.64
CA THR A 464 -21.30 -1.68 21.99
C THR A 464 -19.94 -1.81 22.67
N PHE A 465 -19.28 -2.95 22.51
CA PHE A 465 -17.92 -3.18 22.98
C PHE A 465 -16.97 -3.36 21.81
N ASN A 466 -15.85 -2.64 21.83
CA ASN A 466 -14.83 -2.63 20.81
C ASN A 466 -13.45 -2.49 21.46
N THR A 467 -12.52 -3.38 21.13
CA THR A 467 -11.12 -3.31 21.55
C THR A 467 -10.20 -3.70 20.40
N LEU A 468 -9.13 -2.95 20.20
CA LEU A 468 -8.08 -3.30 19.25
C LEU A 468 -7.03 -4.18 19.93
N ILE A 469 -6.50 -5.14 19.18
CA ILE A 469 -5.28 -5.86 19.51
C ILE A 469 -4.28 -5.76 18.35
N TYR A 470 -2.99 -5.93 18.62
CA TYR A 470 -1.98 -6.05 17.56
C TYR A 470 -1.62 -7.52 17.33
N LEU A 471 -1.74 -7.97 16.07
CA LEU A 471 -1.49 -9.33 15.59
C LEU A 471 -0.14 -9.88 16.04
N HIS A 472 0.93 -9.11 15.91
CA HIS A 472 2.29 -9.61 16.22
C HIS A 472 2.48 -9.85 17.72
N ARG A 473 1.73 -9.12 18.56
CA ARG A 473 1.74 -9.30 20.02
C ARG A 473 0.67 -10.27 20.52
N TYR A 474 -0.04 -10.95 19.61
CA TYR A 474 -1.05 -11.93 19.99
C TYR A 474 -0.39 -13.10 20.74
N ARG A 475 -1.03 -13.52 21.82
CA ARG A 475 -0.67 -14.69 22.62
C ARG A 475 -1.92 -15.54 22.89
N PRO A 476 -1.79 -16.84 23.20
CA PRO A 476 -2.96 -17.73 23.42
C PRO A 476 -3.96 -17.23 24.47
N ASP A 477 -3.52 -16.42 25.44
CA ASP A 477 -4.35 -15.81 26.49
C ASP A 477 -4.92 -14.43 26.10
N THR A 478 -4.61 -13.86 24.93
CA THR A 478 -5.09 -12.51 24.53
C THR A 478 -6.61 -12.41 24.58
N VAL A 479 -7.34 -13.47 24.20
CA VAL A 479 -8.82 -13.46 24.28
C VAL A 479 -9.30 -13.43 25.73
N SER A 480 -8.57 -14.05 26.67
CA SER A 480 -8.85 -13.97 28.11
C SER A 480 -8.65 -12.55 28.64
N VAL A 481 -7.64 -11.83 28.16
CA VAL A 481 -7.41 -10.41 28.49
C VAL A 481 -8.56 -9.55 27.97
N VAL A 482 -8.95 -9.70 26.69
CA VAL A 482 -10.09 -8.99 26.09
C VAL A 482 -11.39 -9.27 26.86
N LEU A 483 -11.62 -10.50 27.30
CA LEU A 483 -12.75 -10.87 28.16
C LEU A 483 -12.72 -10.13 29.51
N GLY A 484 -11.53 -9.92 30.08
CA GLY A 484 -11.35 -9.08 31.28
C GLY A 484 -11.85 -7.66 31.07
N TYR A 485 -11.44 -7.03 29.96
CA TYR A 485 -11.91 -5.69 29.57
C TYR A 485 -13.42 -5.62 29.34
N LEU A 486 -14.03 -6.67 28.75
CA LEU A 486 -15.48 -6.75 28.59
C LEU A 486 -16.19 -6.77 29.95
N ARG A 487 -15.69 -7.53 30.92
CA ARG A 487 -16.29 -7.66 32.24
C ARG A 487 -16.16 -6.37 33.05
N ASP A 488 -14.99 -5.72 33.02
CA ASP A 488 -14.82 -4.37 33.61
C ASP A 488 -15.74 -3.36 32.91
N PHE A 489 -15.79 -3.44 31.58
CA PHE A 489 -16.83 -2.96 30.67
C PHE A 489 -18.22 -2.87 31.31
N ARG A 490 -18.76 -4.07 31.47
CA ARG A 490 -20.10 -4.33 31.99
C ARG A 490 -20.28 -3.80 33.40
N ASN A 491 -19.30 -4.00 34.29
CA ASN A 491 -19.37 -3.53 35.68
C ASN A 491 -19.52 -2.00 35.75
N LYS A 492 -18.81 -1.26 34.89
CA LYS A 492 -18.93 0.20 34.79
C LYS A 492 -20.31 0.62 34.26
N LEU A 493 -20.83 -0.07 33.25
CA LEU A 493 -22.19 0.15 32.74
C LEU A 493 -23.26 -0.15 33.80
N ASP A 494 -23.11 -1.22 34.57
CA ASP A 494 -24.02 -1.58 35.67
C ASP A 494 -24.01 -0.54 36.80
N ALA A 495 -22.84 0.01 37.12
CA ALA A 495 -22.73 1.10 38.10
C ALA A 495 -23.43 2.37 37.60
N HIS A 496 -23.25 2.73 36.32
CA HIS A 496 -23.93 3.86 35.68
C HIS A 496 -25.44 3.64 35.62
N LEU A 497 -25.88 2.42 35.29
CA LEU A 497 -27.29 2.04 35.29
C LEU A 497 -27.94 2.26 36.67
N LYS A 498 -27.31 1.76 37.73
CA LYS A 498 -27.79 1.94 39.11
C LYS A 498 -27.87 3.42 39.51
N HIS A 499 -26.90 4.23 39.08
CA HIS A 499 -26.92 5.66 39.32
C HIS A 499 -28.11 6.33 38.63
N LEU A 500 -28.34 6.05 37.35
CA LEU A 500 -29.49 6.60 36.61
C LEU A 500 -30.83 6.13 37.19
N GLU A 501 -30.92 4.89 37.68
CA GLU A 501 -32.11 4.39 38.37
C GLU A 501 -32.42 5.24 39.62
N GLN A 502 -31.40 5.63 40.39
CA GLN A 502 -31.57 6.57 41.52
C GLN A 502 -32.02 7.97 41.07
N VAL A 503 -31.45 8.50 39.98
CA VAL A 503 -31.87 9.81 39.42
C VAL A 503 -33.33 9.77 38.97
N SER A 504 -33.79 8.65 38.39
CA SER A 504 -35.16 8.52 37.87
C SER A 504 -36.24 8.58 38.96
N ILE A 505 -35.90 8.18 40.20
CA ILE A 505 -36.81 8.18 41.36
C ILE A 505 -36.56 9.34 42.33
N SER A 506 -35.49 10.13 42.14
CA SER A 506 -35.15 11.25 43.02
C SER A 506 -36.22 12.33 43.03
N THR A 507 -36.56 12.87 44.21
CA THR A 507 -37.49 14.00 44.33
C THR A 507 -36.91 15.30 43.81
N ASP A 508 -35.58 15.41 43.80
CA ASP A 508 -34.85 16.64 43.48
C ASP A 508 -34.54 16.79 41.99
N ALA A 509 -34.68 15.70 41.22
CA ALA A 509 -34.50 15.71 39.77
C ALA A 509 -35.73 16.27 39.05
N SER A 510 -35.50 17.13 38.05
CA SER A 510 -36.54 17.66 37.18
C SER A 510 -37.20 16.56 36.34
N GLN A 511 -38.43 16.80 35.87
CA GLN A 511 -39.13 15.84 35.01
C GLN A 511 -38.37 15.55 33.70
N ALA A 512 -37.64 16.54 33.17
CA ALA A 512 -36.80 16.37 31.99
C ALA A 512 -35.60 15.44 32.25
N GLU A 513 -34.94 15.58 33.41
CA GLU A 513 -33.84 14.71 33.83
C GLU A 513 -34.32 13.28 34.05
N LYS A 514 -35.46 13.08 34.72
CA LYS A 514 -36.08 11.76 34.90
C LYS A 514 -36.38 11.07 33.56
N THR A 515 -36.91 11.84 32.61
CA THR A 515 -37.24 11.30 31.27
C THR A 515 -35.97 10.90 30.50
N ARG A 516 -34.90 11.71 30.58
CA ARG A 516 -33.61 11.37 29.96
C ARG A 516 -32.99 10.13 30.61
N ALA A 517 -32.99 10.08 31.95
CA ALA A 517 -32.49 8.93 32.70
C ALA A 517 -33.23 7.63 32.34
N LEU A 518 -34.56 7.65 32.25
CA LEU A 518 -35.36 6.47 31.85
C LEU A 518 -35.02 5.98 30.44
N LYS A 519 -34.79 6.90 29.48
CA LYS A 519 -34.39 6.53 28.12
C LYS A 519 -32.99 5.91 28.09
N GLU A 520 -32.06 6.45 28.87
CA GLU A 520 -30.70 5.94 28.95
C GLU A 520 -30.63 4.60 29.69
N ILE A 521 -31.43 4.41 30.74
CA ILE A 521 -31.63 3.11 31.43
C ILE A 521 -32.07 2.03 30.44
N ASP A 522 -33.08 2.30 29.59
CA ASP A 522 -33.53 1.33 28.58
C ASP A 522 -32.43 1.00 27.57
N ASN A 523 -31.62 1.99 27.16
CA ASN A 523 -30.48 1.76 26.28
C ASN A 523 -29.38 0.92 26.95
N LEU A 524 -29.01 1.24 28.19
CA LEU A 524 -28.01 0.51 28.96
C LEU A 524 -28.43 -0.94 29.22
N LYS A 525 -29.70 -1.18 29.55
CA LYS A 525 -30.23 -2.56 29.72
C LYS A 525 -30.09 -3.39 28.44
N LYS A 526 -30.34 -2.77 27.27
CA LYS A 526 -30.14 -3.43 25.96
C LYS A 526 -28.68 -3.69 25.65
N GLN A 527 -27.79 -2.76 26.02
CA GLN A 527 -26.34 -2.92 25.88
C GLN A 527 -25.82 -4.04 26.78
N LEU A 528 -26.16 -4.03 28.07
CA LEU A 528 -25.77 -5.07 29.02
C LEU A 528 -26.20 -6.47 28.57
N LEU A 529 -27.46 -6.61 28.12
CA LEU A 529 -27.94 -7.89 27.57
C LEU A 529 -27.12 -8.36 26.37
N GLU A 530 -26.79 -7.45 25.44
CA GLU A 530 -25.92 -7.77 24.30
C GLU A 530 -24.52 -8.20 24.76
N LEU A 531 -23.94 -7.53 25.75
CA LEU A 531 -22.61 -7.87 26.26
C LEU A 531 -22.60 -9.21 27.01
N ASP A 532 -23.69 -9.54 27.72
CA ASP A 532 -23.84 -10.85 28.37
C ASP A 532 -23.96 -11.99 27.35
N ASP A 533 -24.74 -11.79 26.29
CA ASP A 533 -24.82 -12.74 25.19
C ASP A 533 -23.48 -12.88 24.48
N TYR A 534 -22.78 -11.78 24.22
CA TYR A 534 -21.46 -11.78 23.60
C TYR A 534 -20.39 -12.46 24.47
N GLU A 535 -20.42 -12.24 25.79
CA GLU A 535 -19.56 -12.95 26.74
C GLU A 535 -19.83 -14.46 26.68
N ARG A 536 -21.08 -14.86 26.90
CA ARG A 536 -21.49 -16.27 27.07
C ARG A 536 -21.27 -17.07 25.79
N ASP A 537 -21.70 -16.53 24.65
CA ASP A 537 -21.80 -17.29 23.41
C ASP A 537 -20.54 -17.19 22.54
N THR A 538 -19.70 -16.15 22.75
CA THR A 538 -18.53 -15.89 21.89
C THR A 538 -17.21 -15.81 22.68
N LEU A 539 -17.03 -14.81 23.55
CA LEU A 539 -15.71 -14.55 24.14
C LEU A 539 -15.29 -15.58 25.21
N TYR A 540 -16.19 -16.02 26.09
CA TYR A 540 -15.86 -17.00 27.12
C TYR A 540 -15.45 -18.37 26.55
N PRO A 541 -16.17 -18.94 25.55
CA PRO A 541 -15.72 -20.15 24.86
C PRO A 541 -14.33 -19.99 24.23
N LEU A 542 -14.08 -18.89 23.50
CA LEU A 542 -12.80 -18.65 22.84
C LEU A 542 -11.64 -18.42 23.83
N ALA A 543 -11.91 -17.69 24.93
CA ALA A 543 -10.96 -17.49 26.01
C ALA A 543 -10.57 -18.82 26.69
N THR A 544 -11.49 -19.78 26.76
CA THR A 544 -11.24 -21.13 27.28
C THR A 544 -10.43 -21.98 26.29
N GLN A 545 -10.69 -21.83 24.98
CA GLN A 545 -9.97 -22.56 23.94
C GLN A 545 -8.51 -22.14 23.79
N GLN A 546 -8.17 -20.89 24.12
CA GLN A 546 -6.82 -20.31 23.97
C GLN A 546 -6.21 -20.59 22.60
N ILE A 547 -6.95 -20.20 21.55
CA ILE A 547 -6.58 -20.47 20.16
C ILE A 547 -5.17 -19.91 19.88
N ALA A 548 -4.26 -20.78 19.46
CA ALA A 548 -2.95 -20.36 18.98
C ALA A 548 -3.03 -19.92 17.51
N ILE A 549 -2.21 -18.94 17.14
CA ILE A 549 -2.00 -18.51 15.76
C ILE A 549 -0.51 -18.65 15.38
N ASP A 550 -0.25 -18.74 14.09
CA ASP A 550 1.09 -18.68 13.51
C ASP A 550 1.09 -17.52 12.51
N LEU A 551 1.95 -16.51 12.68
CA LEU A 551 2.00 -15.37 11.75
C LEU A 551 2.17 -15.83 10.30
N ASP A 552 2.97 -16.86 10.07
CA ASP A 552 3.31 -17.32 8.72
C ASP A 552 2.10 -17.94 7.98
N ASP A 553 1.07 -18.38 8.71
CA ASP A 553 -0.22 -18.76 8.14
C ASP A 553 -0.93 -17.57 7.45
N GLY A 554 -0.60 -16.34 7.82
CA GLY A 554 -1.14 -15.10 7.28
C GLY A 554 -2.51 -14.72 7.84
N VAL A 555 -2.96 -13.49 7.54
CA VAL A 555 -4.21 -12.96 8.12
C VAL A 555 -5.43 -13.73 7.62
N LYS A 556 -5.44 -14.13 6.34
CA LYS A 556 -6.53 -14.92 5.75
C LYS A 556 -6.81 -16.25 6.45
N VAL A 557 -5.80 -16.85 7.08
CA VAL A 557 -5.95 -18.13 7.80
C VAL A 557 -6.18 -17.91 9.29
N ASN A 558 -5.52 -16.92 9.89
CA ASN A 558 -5.62 -16.71 11.33
C ASN A 558 -6.86 -15.94 11.76
N TYR A 559 -7.26 -14.91 11.02
CA TYR A 559 -8.41 -14.07 11.36
C TYR A 559 -9.72 -14.86 11.49
N PRO A 560 -10.05 -15.80 10.57
CA PRO A 560 -11.30 -16.55 10.65
C PRO A 560 -11.41 -17.49 11.85
N LYS A 561 -10.27 -17.85 12.50
CA LYS A 561 -10.26 -18.69 13.71
C LYS A 561 -11.07 -18.08 14.86
N PHE A 562 -11.29 -16.76 14.85
CA PHE A 562 -12.03 -16.03 15.90
C PHE A 562 -13.50 -15.77 15.59
N GLY A 563 -13.97 -16.11 14.39
CA GLY A 563 -15.38 -16.03 14.01
C GLY A 563 -16.05 -14.70 14.36
N GLN A 564 -17.14 -14.77 15.13
CA GLN A 564 -17.96 -13.60 15.50
C GLN A 564 -17.31 -12.69 16.56
N ALA A 565 -16.17 -13.06 17.14
CA ALA A 565 -15.48 -12.22 18.10
C ALA A 565 -14.81 -11.00 17.43
N LEU A 566 -14.40 -11.15 16.16
CA LEU A 566 -13.77 -10.10 15.40
C LEU A 566 -14.76 -9.41 14.46
N LYS A 567 -14.51 -8.13 14.18
CA LYS A 567 -15.28 -7.36 13.20
C LYS A 567 -15.23 -8.06 11.84
N LYS A 568 -16.38 -8.31 11.23
CA LYS A 568 -16.45 -8.94 9.91
C LYS A 568 -15.74 -8.10 8.84
N ILE A 569 -14.84 -8.72 8.07
CA ILE A 569 -14.17 -8.11 6.91
C ILE A 569 -14.73 -8.71 5.62
N ALA A 570 -15.35 -7.88 4.78
CA ALA A 570 -15.98 -8.35 3.56
C ALA A 570 -14.95 -8.88 2.54
N GLY A 571 -15.06 -10.17 2.20
CA GLY A 571 -14.20 -10.84 1.23
C GLY A 571 -12.85 -11.31 1.78
N LEU A 572 -12.63 -11.32 3.10
CA LEU A 572 -11.45 -11.97 3.68
C LEU A 572 -11.53 -13.50 3.57
N ASP A 573 -12.73 -14.04 3.79
CA ASP A 573 -13.02 -15.49 3.67
C ASP A 573 -13.28 -15.94 2.23
N ALA A 574 -13.37 -14.99 1.29
CA ALA A 574 -13.49 -15.32 -0.12
C ALA A 574 -12.10 -15.78 -0.61
N LYS A 575 -12.05 -16.99 -1.18
CA LYS A 575 -10.91 -17.36 -2.02
C LYS A 575 -10.84 -16.33 -3.13
N ASP A 576 -9.72 -15.62 -3.26
CA ASP A 576 -9.55 -14.70 -4.38
C ASP A 576 -9.60 -15.56 -5.65
N GLU A 577 -10.70 -15.46 -6.40
CA GLU A 577 -10.76 -15.92 -7.78
C GLU A 577 -9.95 -14.90 -8.60
N ASP A 578 -8.63 -15.14 -8.69
CA ASP A 578 -7.75 -14.55 -9.71
C ASP A 578 -8.01 -15.24 -11.07
#